data_AF-A0A0F9P9G9-F1
#
_entry.id   AF-A0A0F9P9G9-F1
#
_cell.length_a   1.000
_cell.length_b   1.000
_cell.length_c   1.000
_cell.angle_alpha   90.00
_cell.angle_beta   90.00
_cell.angle_gamma   90.00
#
_symmetry.space_group_name_H-M   'P 1'
#
loop_
_entity.id
_entity.type
_entity.pdbx_description
1 polymer ?
#
loop_
_entity_poly.entity_id
_entity_poly.type
_entity_poly.pdbx_seq_one_letter_code
_entity_poly.pdbx_strand_id
1 'polypeptide(L)'
;MIENLWILTKKGVLLFSKNYGKLSKPDDLLAGFFTAVDIFIREVAKEEIKNIIMKDHKFNYIIGDDLIIVINTNEYDNDILIQNLLREVKIIFLENYSEELKLFSGDTIAFENFDKDLGELIKDLDVSIKCQTCKKIVVGEFRYKNMANHKIYFCCTSCEKYFSYDKLPEIL
;
A
#
# COMPACT_ATOMS: atom_id res chain seq x y z
N MET A 1 3.79 -6.36 -8.54
CA MET A 1 2.59 -7.14 -8.19
C MET A 1 2.62 -7.40 -6.69
N ILE A 2 1.47 -7.44 -6.01
CA ILE A 2 1.41 -7.69 -4.56
C ILE A 2 1.99 -9.08 -4.27
N GLU A 3 3.01 -9.14 -3.43
CA GLU A 3 3.58 -10.41 -2.98
C GLU A 3 2.95 -10.85 -1.66
N ASN A 4 2.76 -9.90 -0.74
CA ASN A 4 2.20 -10.17 0.57
C ASN A 4 1.44 -8.96 1.11
N LEU A 5 0.49 -9.22 1.99
CA LEU A 5 -0.27 -8.21 2.72
C LEU A 5 -0.39 -8.64 4.18
N TRP A 6 -0.20 -7.70 5.10
CA TRP A 6 -0.42 -7.89 6.53
C TRP A 6 -1.29 -6.75 7.06
N ILE A 7 -2.26 -7.10 7.90
CA ILE A 7 -3.07 -6.18 8.69
C ILE A 7 -2.83 -6.55 10.14
N LEU A 8 -2.33 -5.60 10.92
CA LEU A 8 -2.05 -5.77 12.33
C LEU A 8 -2.57 -4.57 13.12
N THR A 9 -2.84 -4.79 14.40
CA THR A 9 -3.09 -3.70 15.34
C THR A 9 -1.81 -2.89 15.57
N LYS A 10 -1.91 -1.64 16.04
CA LYS A 10 -0.73 -0.86 16.47
C LYS A 10 0.06 -1.50 17.61
N LYS A 11 -0.54 -2.48 18.31
CA LYS A 11 0.12 -3.29 19.34
C LYS A 11 0.91 -4.47 18.77
N GLY A 12 0.86 -4.69 17.45
CA GLY A 12 1.57 -5.76 16.75
C GLY A 12 0.89 -7.12 16.75
N VAL A 13 -0.40 -7.17 17.12
CA VAL A 13 -1.20 -8.38 16.94
C VAL A 13 -1.60 -8.49 15.47
N LEU A 14 -1.20 -9.58 14.82
CA LEU A 14 -1.58 -9.90 13.45
C LEU A 14 -3.07 -10.22 13.41
N LEU A 15 -3.84 -9.50 12.59
CA LEU A 15 -5.28 -9.74 12.40
C LEU A 15 -5.52 -10.57 11.14
N PHE A 16 -4.78 -10.26 10.08
CA PHE A 16 -4.89 -10.93 8.79
C PHE A 16 -3.56 -10.89 8.05
N SER A 17 -3.23 -11.97 7.36
CA SER A 17 -2.13 -12.01 6.40
C SER A 17 -2.55 -12.73 5.13
N LYS A 18 -1.99 -12.27 4.00
CA LYS A 18 -2.12 -12.95 2.73
C LYS A 18 -0.77 -13.04 2.04
N ASN A 19 -0.44 -14.26 1.60
CA ASN A 19 0.80 -14.56 0.90
C ASN A 19 0.48 -15.02 -0.52
N TYR A 20 0.85 -14.21 -1.51
CA TYR A 20 0.80 -14.54 -2.94
C TYR A 20 2.19 -14.90 -3.50
N GLY A 21 3.24 -14.47 -2.80
CA GLY A 21 4.64 -14.62 -3.18
C GLY A 21 5.33 -15.84 -2.57
N LYS A 22 6.66 -15.84 -2.65
CA LYS A 22 7.53 -16.93 -2.12
C LYS A 22 8.18 -16.58 -0.78
N LEU A 23 7.84 -15.44 -0.17
CA LEU A 23 8.43 -15.04 1.11
C LEU A 23 7.92 -15.99 2.21
N SER A 24 8.67 -17.07 2.42
CA SER A 24 8.42 -18.12 3.41
C SER A 24 9.00 -17.68 4.75
N LYS A 25 8.39 -16.68 5.39
CA LYS A 25 8.73 -16.27 6.75
C LYS A 25 7.49 -16.34 7.63
N PRO A 26 7.64 -16.64 8.94
CA PRO A 26 6.50 -16.65 9.86
C PRO A 26 5.89 -15.25 9.95
N ASP A 27 4.58 -15.15 9.78
CA ASP A 27 3.89 -13.85 9.79
C ASP A 27 4.03 -13.11 11.13
N ASP A 28 4.09 -13.83 12.25
CA ASP A 28 4.29 -13.25 13.59
C ASP A 28 5.61 -12.49 13.72
N LEU A 29 6.68 -13.00 13.08
CA LEU A 29 7.98 -12.34 13.09
C LEU A 29 7.90 -11.01 12.33
N LEU A 30 7.20 -11.00 11.20
CA LEU A 30 7.02 -9.80 10.39
C LEU A 30 6.10 -8.79 11.08
N ALA A 31 5.02 -9.23 11.72
CA ALA A 31 4.14 -8.37 12.50
C ALA A 31 4.92 -7.64 13.61
N GLY A 32 5.71 -8.38 14.41
CA GLY A 32 6.55 -7.78 15.44
C GLY A 32 7.58 -6.80 14.87
N PHE A 33 8.20 -7.13 13.74
CA PHE A 33 9.15 -6.24 13.06
C PHE A 33 8.48 -4.94 12.58
N PHE A 34 7.34 -5.01 11.89
CA PHE A 34 6.64 -3.84 11.36
C PHE A 34 6.21 -2.88 12.47
N THR A 35 5.70 -3.42 13.59
CA THR A 35 5.36 -2.61 14.77
C THR A 35 6.60 -1.98 15.41
N ALA A 36 7.69 -2.74 15.56
CA ALA A 36 8.92 -2.20 16.14
C ALA A 36 9.50 -1.05 15.30
N VAL A 37 9.45 -1.16 13.97
CA VAL A 37 9.91 -0.09 13.07
C VAL A 37 9.02 1.14 13.19
N ASP A 38 7.69 0.99 13.18
CA ASP A 38 6.76 2.11 13.37
C ASP A 38 7.00 2.82 14.73
N ILE A 39 7.14 2.07 15.82
CA ILE A 39 7.46 2.64 17.14
C ILE A 39 8.78 3.41 17.09
N PHE A 40 9.83 2.82 16.52
CA PHE A 40 11.14 3.46 16.40
C PHE A 40 11.07 4.79 15.64
N ILE A 41 10.44 4.81 14.46
CA ILE A 41 10.35 6.01 13.63
C ILE A 41 9.56 7.12 14.34
N ARG A 42 8.45 6.78 15.01
CA ARG A 42 7.67 7.76 15.78
C ARG A 42 8.43 8.31 16.98
N GLU A 43 9.23 7.50 17.66
CA GLU A 43 10.00 7.97 18.81
C GLU A 43 11.20 8.82 18.40
N VAL A 44 11.94 8.40 17.37
CA VAL A 44 13.20 9.03 16.97
C VAL A 44 12.97 10.24 16.06
N ALA A 45 12.11 10.12 15.05
CA ALA A 45 11.91 11.15 14.04
C ALA A 45 10.64 11.97 14.27
N LYS A 46 9.71 11.52 15.13
CA LYS A 46 8.36 12.10 15.28
C LYS A 46 7.60 12.14 13.94
N GLU A 47 7.89 11.19 13.07
CA GLU A 47 7.30 11.02 11.74
C GLU A 47 6.58 9.66 11.63
N GLU A 48 5.88 9.45 10.53
CA GLU A 48 5.27 8.17 10.18
C GLU A 48 6.08 7.44 9.11
N ILE A 49 6.25 6.14 9.27
CA ILE A 49 6.87 5.33 8.25
C ILE A 49 5.96 5.22 7.02
N LYS A 50 6.53 5.48 5.84
CA LYS A 50 5.84 5.32 4.55
C LYS A 50 6.22 4.03 3.83
N ASN A 51 7.50 3.73 3.79
CA ASN A 51 8.00 2.48 3.19
C ASN A 51 9.39 2.09 3.73
N ILE A 52 9.70 0.80 3.62
CA ILE A 52 11.05 0.24 3.75
C ILE A 52 11.43 -0.30 2.37
N ILE A 53 12.54 0.20 1.81
CA ILE A 53 13.05 -0.24 0.51
C ILE A 53 14.30 -1.08 0.74
N MET A 54 14.26 -2.30 0.23
CA MET A 54 15.38 -3.23 0.14
C MET A 54 15.70 -3.48 -1.34
N LYS A 55 16.79 -4.20 -1.62
CA LYS A 55 17.25 -4.43 -2.99
C LYS A 55 16.17 -4.99 -3.92
N ASP A 56 15.43 -5.99 -3.47
CA ASP A 56 14.46 -6.69 -4.33
C ASP A 56 13.01 -6.56 -3.79
N HIS A 57 12.84 -5.93 -2.63
CA HIS A 57 11.57 -5.88 -1.90
C HIS A 57 11.28 -4.48 -1.40
N LYS A 58 10.00 -4.12 -1.41
CA LYS A 58 9.51 -2.87 -0.88
C LYS A 58 8.29 -3.11 0.00
N PHE A 59 8.41 -2.75 1.27
CA PHE A 59 7.31 -2.80 2.23
C PHE A 59 6.67 -1.42 2.31
N ASN A 60 5.43 -1.29 1.86
CA ASN A 60 4.68 -0.04 1.86
C ASN A 60 3.69 -0.05 3.02
N TYR A 61 3.62 1.05 3.76
CA TYR A 61 2.82 1.19 4.98
C TYR A 61 1.65 2.13 4.76
N ILE A 62 0.55 1.84 5.44
CA ILE A 62 -0.44 2.82 5.87
C ILE A 62 -0.76 2.56 7.35
N ILE A 63 -0.81 3.63 8.15
CA ILE A 63 -1.01 3.56 9.59
C ILE A 63 -2.17 4.47 9.97
N GLY A 64 -3.03 4.03 10.89
CA GLY A 64 -4.16 4.81 11.37
C GLY A 64 -5.32 3.92 11.81
N ASP A 65 -6.28 4.48 12.54
CA ASP A 65 -7.46 3.75 13.06
C ASP A 65 -7.07 2.50 13.87
N ASP A 66 -6.03 2.63 14.68
CA ASP A 66 -5.39 1.57 15.46
C ASP A 66 -4.84 0.37 14.65
N LEU A 67 -4.71 0.55 13.33
CA LEU A 67 -4.14 -0.43 12.42
C LEU A 67 -2.77 0.01 11.87
N ILE A 68 -1.96 -0.99 11.55
CA ILE A 68 -0.80 -0.92 10.68
C ILE A 68 -1.08 -1.91 9.54
N ILE A 69 -1.10 -1.43 8.30
CA ILE A 69 -1.28 -2.28 7.12
C ILE A 69 -0.03 -2.16 6.26
N VAL A 70 0.53 -3.32 5.92
CA VAL A 70 1.78 -3.42 5.17
C VAL A 70 1.57 -4.28 3.95
N ILE A 71 2.03 -3.80 2.79
CA ILE A 71 2.08 -4.57 1.56
C ILE A 71 3.53 -4.71 1.11
N ASN A 72 3.96 -5.95 0.85
CA ASN A 72 5.21 -6.23 0.16
C ASN A 72 4.98 -6.24 -1.36
N THR A 73 5.83 -5.50 -2.06
CA THR A 73 5.83 -5.37 -3.51
C THR A 73 7.26 -5.49 -4.03
N ASN A 74 7.40 -5.64 -5.35
CA ASN A 74 8.69 -5.45 -5.99
C ASN A 74 9.11 -3.96 -5.87
N GLU A 75 10.41 -3.67 -5.88
CA GLU A 75 10.94 -2.30 -5.85
C GLU A 75 10.49 -1.42 -7.04
N TYR A 76 10.18 -2.03 -8.18
CA TYR A 76 9.73 -1.33 -9.40
C TYR A 76 8.22 -1.06 -9.42
N ASP A 77 7.46 -1.58 -8.45
CA ASP A 77 6.02 -1.36 -8.37
C ASP A 77 5.68 0.12 -8.04
N ASN A 78 4.53 0.58 -8.51
CA ASN A 78 4.18 1.99 -8.42
C ASN A 78 3.66 2.41 -7.04
N ASP A 79 4.39 3.32 -6.38
CA ASP A 79 4.02 3.82 -5.05
C ASP A 79 2.62 4.40 -4.93
N ILE A 80 2.13 5.16 -5.93
CA ILE A 80 0.81 5.80 -5.84
C ILE A 80 -0.27 4.74 -5.89
N LEU A 81 -0.14 3.81 -6.82
CA LEU A 81 -1.05 2.71 -6.97
C LEU A 81 -1.11 1.83 -5.71
N ILE A 82 0.06 1.49 -5.17
CA ILE A 82 0.14 0.69 -3.94
C ILE A 82 -0.43 1.46 -2.74
N GLN A 83 -0.22 2.77 -2.67
CA GLN A 83 -0.81 3.60 -1.60
C GLN A 83 -2.32 3.75 -1.75
N ASN A 84 -2.86 3.80 -2.97
CA ASN A 84 -4.31 3.79 -3.19
C ASN A 84 -4.91 2.46 -2.76
N LEU A 85 -4.29 1.34 -3.17
CA LEU A 85 -4.68 0.00 -2.73
C LEU A 85 -4.66 -0.12 -1.20
N LEU A 86 -3.59 0.33 -0.54
CA LEU A 86 -3.50 0.33 0.93
C LEU A 86 -4.67 1.08 1.59
N ARG A 87 -5.09 2.22 1.02
CA ARG A 87 -6.25 2.97 1.51
C ARG A 87 -7.56 2.21 1.29
N GLU A 88 -7.76 1.62 0.13
CA GLU A 88 -8.97 0.85 -0.19
C GLU A 88 -9.08 -0.40 0.70
N VAL A 89 -7.98 -1.15 0.87
CA VAL A 89 -7.89 -2.27 1.82
C VAL A 89 -8.28 -1.80 3.21
N LYS A 90 -7.73 -0.68 3.68
CA LYS A 90 -8.04 -0.14 5.00
C LYS A 90 -9.52 0.20 5.16
N ILE A 91 -10.09 0.88 4.17
CA ILE A 91 -11.50 1.28 4.18
C ILE A 91 -12.40 0.05 4.28
N ILE A 92 -12.23 -0.92 3.37
CA ILE A 92 -13.07 -2.12 3.34
C ILE A 92 -12.89 -2.95 4.61
N PHE A 93 -11.65 -3.07 5.11
CA PHE A 93 -11.40 -3.79 6.35
C PHE A 93 -12.11 -3.15 7.55
N LEU A 94 -12.07 -1.81 7.67
CA LEU A 94 -12.77 -1.11 8.74
C LEU A 94 -14.29 -1.16 8.59
N GLU A 95 -14.81 -1.06 7.36
CA GLU A 95 -16.24 -1.20 7.08
C GLU A 95 -16.76 -2.58 7.51
N ASN A 96 -15.99 -3.63 7.26
CA ASN A 96 -16.41 -5.00 7.54
C ASN A 96 -16.16 -5.44 8.99
N TYR A 97 -15.17 -4.86 9.68
CA TYR A 97 -14.69 -5.38 10.97
C TYR A 97 -14.56 -4.36 12.11
N SER A 98 -15.06 -3.13 11.96
CA SER A 98 -14.91 -2.09 12.98
C SER A 98 -15.55 -2.44 14.34
N GLU A 99 -16.63 -3.21 14.38
CA GLU A 99 -17.26 -3.63 15.64
C GLU A 99 -16.46 -4.75 16.32
N GLU A 100 -15.98 -5.72 15.54
CA GLU A 100 -15.10 -6.80 15.99
C GLU A 100 -13.79 -6.23 16.55
N LEU A 101 -13.23 -5.19 15.92
CA LEU A 101 -12.05 -4.48 16.40
C LEU A 101 -12.26 -3.81 17.77
N LYS A 102 -13.45 -3.26 18.05
CA LYS A 102 -13.75 -2.64 19.35
C LYS A 102 -13.82 -3.67 20.49
N LEU A 103 -14.28 -4.87 20.18
CA LEU A 103 -14.43 -5.99 21.12
C LEU A 103 -13.21 -6.93 21.10
N PHE A 104 -12.20 -6.62 20.28
CA PHE A 104 -11.07 -7.50 20.06
C PHE A 104 -10.27 -7.72 21.35
N SER A 105 -10.16 -8.98 21.73
CA SER A 105 -9.45 -9.43 22.93
C SER A 105 -8.32 -10.43 22.62
N GLY A 106 -7.98 -10.61 21.34
CA GLY A 106 -6.89 -11.47 20.87
C GLY A 106 -7.30 -12.60 19.93
N ASP A 107 -8.60 -12.84 19.72
CA ASP A 107 -9.08 -13.86 18.76
C ASP A 107 -9.20 -13.29 17.35
N THR A 108 -8.47 -13.87 16.41
CA THR A 108 -8.33 -13.39 15.03
C THR A 108 -9.28 -14.08 14.04
N ILE A 109 -10.04 -15.10 14.47
CA ILE A 109 -10.91 -15.91 13.60
C ILE A 109 -11.90 -15.04 12.81
N ALA A 110 -12.39 -13.96 13.42
CA ALA A 110 -13.34 -13.04 12.79
C ALA A 110 -12.80 -12.40 11.49
N PHE A 111 -11.49 -12.23 11.37
CA PHE A 111 -10.85 -11.53 10.24
C PHE A 111 -10.40 -12.47 9.12
N GLU A 112 -10.43 -13.80 9.31
CA GLU A 112 -9.95 -14.77 8.32
C GLU A 112 -10.73 -14.69 6.99
N ASN A 113 -12.00 -14.29 7.05
CA ASN A 113 -12.87 -14.19 5.87
C ASN A 113 -12.54 -13.02 4.95
N PHE A 114 -11.65 -12.11 5.36
CA PHE A 114 -11.28 -10.94 4.56
C PHE A 114 -10.61 -11.33 3.23
N ASP A 115 -10.14 -12.57 3.08
CA ASP A 115 -9.56 -13.06 1.83
C ASP A 115 -10.50 -12.91 0.63
N LYS A 116 -11.81 -13.07 0.84
CA LYS A 116 -12.81 -12.92 -0.22
C LYS A 116 -12.91 -11.46 -0.68
N ASP A 117 -13.04 -10.54 0.27
CA ASP A 117 -13.17 -9.11 -0.01
C ASP A 117 -11.88 -8.57 -0.65
N LEU A 118 -10.72 -9.00 -0.15
CA LEU A 118 -9.42 -8.69 -0.74
C LEU A 118 -9.31 -9.24 -2.17
N GLY A 119 -9.83 -10.44 -2.42
CA GLY A 119 -9.84 -11.04 -3.75
C GLY A 119 -10.73 -10.29 -4.75
N GLU A 120 -11.87 -9.76 -4.31
CA GLU A 120 -12.74 -8.89 -5.13
C GLU A 120 -12.05 -7.55 -5.41
N LEU A 121 -11.48 -6.93 -4.37
CA LEU A 121 -10.72 -5.69 -4.50
C LEU A 121 -9.59 -5.81 -5.52
N ILE A 122 -8.75 -6.85 -5.42
CA ILE A 122 -7.61 -7.05 -6.33
C ILE A 122 -8.05 -7.33 -7.78
N LYS A 123 -9.22 -7.95 -8.00
CA LYS A 123 -9.76 -8.20 -9.35
C LYS A 123 -10.22 -6.91 -10.02
N ASP A 124 -10.84 -6.02 -9.25
CA ASP A 124 -11.36 -4.74 -9.75
C ASP A 124 -10.28 -3.66 -9.85
N LEU A 125 -9.17 -3.84 -9.12
CA LEU A 125 -7.92 -3.11 -9.27
C LEU A 125 -7.22 -3.49 -10.58
N ASP A 126 -7.79 -3.04 -11.70
CA ASP A 126 -7.00 -2.74 -12.89
C ASP A 126 -6.17 -1.49 -12.55
N VAL A 127 -5.05 -1.72 -11.86
CA VAL A 127 -4.19 -0.71 -11.26
C VAL A 127 -3.56 0.14 -12.36
N SER A 128 -4.34 1.07 -12.90
CA SER A 128 -4.07 1.73 -14.16
C SER A 128 -3.74 3.20 -13.93
N ILE A 129 -2.45 3.51 -13.87
CA ILE A 129 -2.01 4.91 -13.87
C ILE A 129 -2.36 5.50 -15.22
N LYS A 130 -3.05 6.63 -15.27
CA LYS A 130 -3.25 7.34 -16.53
C LYS A 130 -2.05 8.24 -16.81
N CYS A 131 -1.48 8.11 -18.01
CA CYS A 131 -0.46 9.00 -18.52
C CYS A 131 -0.95 10.45 -18.44
N GLN A 132 -0.15 11.36 -17.87
CA GLN A 132 -0.61 12.73 -17.65
C GLN A 132 -0.92 13.47 -18.96
N THR A 133 -0.22 13.10 -20.04
CA THR A 133 -0.34 13.74 -21.35
C THR A 133 -1.47 13.15 -22.19
N CYS A 134 -1.52 11.81 -22.36
CA CYS A 134 -2.45 11.17 -23.29
C CYS A 134 -3.61 10.43 -22.61
N LYS A 135 -3.66 10.43 -21.27
CA LYS A 135 -4.66 9.75 -20.42
C LYS A 135 -4.78 8.24 -20.60
N LYS A 136 -3.95 7.62 -21.44
CA LYS A 136 -3.87 6.17 -21.58
C LYS A 136 -3.36 5.53 -20.30
N ILE A 137 -3.89 4.34 -20.02
CA ILE A 137 -3.38 3.48 -18.97
C ILE A 137 -1.91 3.16 -19.24
N VAL A 138 -1.08 3.36 -18.22
CA VAL A 138 0.33 3.03 -18.19
C VAL A 138 0.44 1.65 -17.57
N VAL A 139 0.86 0.66 -18.36
CA VAL A 139 1.03 -0.73 -17.94
C VAL A 139 2.53 -1.04 -17.95
N GLY A 140 3.08 -1.62 -16.88
CA GLY A 140 4.48 -2.04 -16.82
C GLY A 140 5.49 -0.94 -16.48
N GLU A 141 6.71 -1.01 -17.01
CA GLU A 141 7.77 0.00 -16.77
C GLU A 141 7.34 1.38 -17.30
N PHE A 142 7.37 2.39 -16.43
CA PHE A 142 6.88 3.73 -16.74
C PHE A 142 7.92 4.82 -16.53
N ARG A 143 7.74 5.91 -17.28
CA ARG A 143 8.56 7.12 -17.14
C ARG A 143 7.88 8.05 -16.15
N TYR A 144 8.68 8.68 -15.29
CA TYR A 144 8.15 9.65 -14.36
C TYR A 144 9.10 10.83 -14.14
N LYS A 145 8.53 11.97 -13.75
CA LYS A 145 9.27 13.15 -13.27
C LYS A 145 8.86 13.45 -11.83
N ASN A 146 9.84 13.67 -10.96
CA ASN A 146 9.59 14.17 -9.60
C ASN A 146 9.38 15.69 -9.66
N MET A 147 8.29 16.18 -9.08
CA MET A 147 7.97 17.62 -9.01
C MET A 147 7.45 18.00 -7.64
N ALA A 148 8.23 18.77 -6.88
CA ALA A 148 7.99 19.11 -5.49
C ALA A 148 7.63 17.84 -4.67
N ASN A 149 6.36 17.69 -4.29
CA ASN A 149 5.86 16.56 -3.50
C ASN A 149 5.11 15.49 -4.31
N HIS A 150 5.12 15.57 -5.65
CA HIS A 150 4.35 14.69 -6.52
C HIS A 150 5.23 14.02 -7.59
N LYS A 151 4.82 12.83 -8.03
CA LYS A 151 5.38 12.12 -9.20
C LYS A 151 4.42 12.26 -10.38
N ILE A 152 4.91 12.67 -11.54
CA ILE A 152 4.13 12.74 -12.79
C ILE A 152 4.51 11.55 -13.68
N TYR A 153 3.51 10.84 -14.20
CA TYR A 153 3.72 9.58 -14.93
C TYR A 153 3.37 9.68 -16.42
N PHE A 154 4.14 8.98 -17.23
CA PHE A 154 4.01 8.98 -18.69
C PHE A 154 4.10 7.56 -19.26
N CYS A 155 3.25 7.27 -20.26
CA CYS A 155 3.27 5.98 -20.94
C CYS A 155 4.44 5.81 -21.93
N CYS A 156 5.11 6.88 -22.34
CA CYS A 156 6.24 6.84 -23.29
C CYS A 156 7.06 8.14 -23.28
N THR A 157 8.26 8.11 -23.89
CA THR A 157 9.17 9.26 -24.01
C THR A 157 8.51 10.45 -24.68
N SER A 158 7.66 10.20 -25.68
CA SER A 158 6.94 11.26 -26.38
C SER A 158 5.99 11.98 -25.42
N CYS A 159 5.22 11.24 -24.62
CA CYS A 159 4.31 11.85 -23.65
C CYS A 159 5.06 12.67 -22.59
N GLU A 160 6.23 12.21 -22.15
CA GLU A 160 7.10 12.93 -21.23
C GLU A 160 7.64 14.25 -21.83
N LYS A 161 8.00 14.24 -23.13
CA LYS A 161 8.50 15.42 -23.86
C LYS A 161 7.39 16.44 -24.16
N TYR A 162 6.19 15.97 -24.48
CA TYR A 162 5.05 16.83 -24.85
C TYR A 162 4.22 17.30 -23.65
N PHE A 163 4.58 16.92 -22.44
CA PHE A 163 3.91 17.39 -21.24
C PHE A 163 4.20 18.87 -21.00
N SER A 164 3.14 19.69 -20.86
CA SER A 164 3.23 21.09 -20.44
C SER A 164 2.40 21.33 -19.20
N TYR A 165 2.95 22.13 -18.27
CA TYR A 165 2.38 22.39 -16.94
C TYR A 165 1.06 23.16 -17.00
N ASP A 166 0.92 24.05 -17.99
CA ASP A 166 -0.26 24.91 -18.18
C ASP A 166 -1.54 24.15 -18.56
N LYS A 167 -1.44 22.83 -18.74
CA LYS A 167 -2.57 21.94 -19.07
C LYS A 167 -3.02 21.06 -17.89
N LEU A 168 -2.44 21.24 -16.70
CA LEU A 168 -2.95 20.61 -15.50
C LEU A 168 -4.21 21.39 -15.05
N PRO A 169 -5.38 20.74 -14.87
CA PRO A 169 -6.45 21.39 -14.14
C PRO A 169 -5.91 21.72 -12.74
N GLU A 170 -6.16 22.93 -12.26
CA GLU A 170 -5.88 23.30 -10.87
C GLU A 170 -6.63 22.33 -9.95
N ILE A 171 -5.91 21.37 -9.38
CA ILE A 171 -6.42 20.54 -8.30
C ILE A 171 -6.07 21.32 -7.02
N LEU A 172 -7.01 22.18 -6.61
CA LEU A 172 -7.09 22.78 -5.27
C LEU A 172 -7.53 21.73 -4.26
#